data_AF-A0A4Q4TCD6-F1
#
_entry.id   AF-A0A4Q4TCD6-F1
#
_cell.length_a   1.000
_cell.length_b   1.000
_cell.length_c   1.000
_cell.angle_alpha   90.00
_cell.angle_beta   90.00
_cell.angle_gamma   90.00
#
_symmetry.space_group_name_H-M   'P 1'
#
loop_
_entity.id
_entity.type
_entity.pdbx_description
1 polymer ?
#
loop_
_entity_poly.entity_id
_entity_poly.type
_entity_poly.pdbx_seq_one_letter_code
_entity_poly.pdbx_strand_id
1 'polypeptide(L)'
;MADASFRVIIIGAGPTALYMAHALVAANIDFVLLEQQSSVVRHQGALIILWPHSARLLDQLGLYEDVKRRSYTMHSKADLLTNGRVMTSFPMWEKIEQQFVSQAAVDDFGVD
;
A
#
# COMPACT_ATOMS: atom_id res chain seq x y z
N MET A 1 22.29 -2.21 36.02
CA MET A 1 22.46 -2.92 34.73
C MET A 1 21.91 -1.99 33.68
N ALA A 2 22.70 -1.59 32.68
CA ALA A 2 22.21 -0.71 31.63
C ALA A 2 21.09 -1.47 30.89
N ASP A 3 19.87 -0.94 30.99
CA ASP A 3 18.71 -1.43 30.25
C ASP A 3 19.05 -1.31 28.77
N ALA A 4 19.28 -2.44 28.10
CA ALA A 4 19.70 -2.43 26.72
C ALA A 4 18.53 -1.92 25.88
N SER A 5 18.65 -0.69 25.34
CA SER A 5 17.62 -0.08 24.51
C SER A 5 17.22 -1.03 23.37
N PHE A 6 15.93 -1.35 23.28
CA PHE A 6 15.41 -2.19 22.20
C PHE A 6 15.65 -1.53 20.83
N ARG A 7 16.31 -2.27 19.93
CA ARG A 7 16.61 -1.82 18.57
C ARG A 7 16.18 -2.86 17.54
N VAL A 8 15.53 -2.42 16.47
CA VAL A 8 15.08 -3.27 15.36
C VAL A 8 16.06 -3.19 14.18
N ILE A 9 16.28 -4.31 13.49
CA ILE A 9 17.02 -4.35 12.22
C ILE A 9 16.01 -4.66 11.11
N ILE A 10 15.89 -3.76 10.15
CA ILE A 10 15.05 -3.91 8.95
C ILE A 10 15.95 -4.22 7.76
N ILE A 11 15.71 -5.33 7.09
CA ILE A 11 16.44 -5.74 5.88
C ILE A 11 15.57 -5.48 4.65
N GLY A 12 16.09 -4.66 3.72
CA GLY A 12 15.42 -4.15 2.53
C GLY A 12 14.76 -2.78 2.72
N ALA A 13 14.69 -1.97 1.66
CA ALA A 13 14.03 -0.66 1.61
C ALA A 13 12.81 -0.65 0.66
N GLY A 14 12.09 -1.77 0.57
CA GLY A 14 10.82 -1.84 -0.17
C GLY A 14 9.66 -1.14 0.57
N PRO A 15 8.47 -1.06 -0.05
CA PRO A 15 7.30 -0.38 0.53
C PRO A 15 6.95 -0.85 1.95
N THR A 16 6.97 -2.16 2.19
CA THR A 16 6.66 -2.73 3.52
C THR A 16 7.71 -2.34 4.58
N ALA A 17 8.99 -2.34 4.22
CA ALA A 17 10.06 -1.96 5.14
C ALA A 17 10.05 -0.47 5.47
N LEU A 18 9.76 0.39 4.46
CA LEU A 18 9.59 1.82 4.67
C LEU A 18 8.37 2.12 5.54
N TYR A 19 7.26 1.41 5.34
CA TYR A 19 6.11 1.49 6.24
C TYR A 19 6.49 1.14 7.69
N MET A 20 7.21 0.02 7.89
CA MET A 20 7.67 -0.39 9.22
C MET A 20 8.60 0.66 9.84
N ALA A 21 9.55 1.20 9.07
CA ALA A 21 10.42 2.27 9.52
C ALA A 21 9.62 3.48 10.01
N HIS A 22 8.61 3.92 9.25
CA HIS A 22 7.71 5.01 9.67
C HIS A 22 6.93 4.68 10.94
N ALA A 23 6.42 3.45 11.07
CA ALA A 23 5.70 3.01 12.26
C ALA A 23 6.61 3.00 13.50
N LEU A 24 7.87 2.57 13.37
CA LEU A 24 8.85 2.58 14.45
C LEU A 24 9.26 4.01 14.85
N VAL A 25 9.39 4.93 13.88
CA VAL A 25 9.57 6.37 14.16
C VAL A 25 8.41 6.89 15.00
N ALA A 26 7.16 6.60 14.62
CA ALA A 26 5.98 7.04 15.35
C ALA A 26 5.90 6.45 16.77
N ALA A 27 6.41 5.22 16.95
CA ALA A 27 6.48 4.54 18.24
C ALA A 27 7.70 4.93 19.10
N ASN A 28 8.57 5.82 18.61
CA ASN A 28 9.84 6.17 19.25
C ASN A 28 10.74 4.96 19.55
N ILE A 29 10.77 4.00 18.61
CA ILE A 29 11.60 2.80 18.67
C ILE A 29 12.78 2.96 17.72
N ASP A 30 13.97 2.69 18.23
CA ASP A 30 15.21 2.79 17.46
C ASP A 30 15.34 1.64 16.46
N PHE A 31 15.86 1.93 15.27
CA PHE A 31 16.06 0.92 14.23
C PHE A 31 17.21 1.28 13.28
N VAL A 32 17.73 0.25 12.62
CA VAL A 32 18.60 0.38 11.45
C VAL A 32 17.91 -0.26 10.26
N LEU A 33 17.91 0.44 9.12
CA LEU A 33 17.40 -0.07 7.85
C LEU A 33 18.58 -0.30 6.90
N LEU A 34 18.69 -1.51 6.36
CA LEU A 34 19.76 -1.93 5.47
C LEU A 34 19.20 -2.26 4.10
N GLU A 35 19.74 -1.66 3.03
CA GLU A 35 19.37 -1.93 1.65
C GLU A 35 20.62 -2.29 0.86
N GLN A 36 20.54 -3.31 0.00
CA GLN A 36 21.68 -3.71 -0.81
C GLN A 36 21.95 -2.72 -1.95
N GLN A 37 20.89 -2.06 -2.44
CA GLN A 37 20.96 -1.09 -3.52
C GLN A 37 21.54 0.24 -3.01
N SER A 38 22.26 0.94 -3.88
CA SER A 38 22.83 2.25 -3.55
C SER A 38 21.77 3.37 -3.43
N SER A 39 20.53 3.10 -3.85
CA SER A 39 19.40 4.03 -3.79
C SER A 39 18.12 3.25 -3.51
N VAL A 40 17.28 3.81 -2.63
CA VAL A 40 15.93 3.30 -2.36
C VAL A 40 15.01 3.50 -3.57
N VAL A 41 15.19 4.62 -4.30
CA VAL A 41 14.39 4.92 -5.48
C VAL A 41 15.01 4.24 -6.70
N ARG A 42 14.22 3.37 -7.34
CA ARG A 42 14.59 2.65 -8.55
C ARG A 42 13.56 2.92 -9.65
N HIS A 43 13.98 3.58 -10.72
CA HIS A 43 13.13 3.82 -11.91
C HIS A 43 13.07 2.59 -12.83
N GLN A 44 12.74 1.42 -12.29
CA GLN A 44 12.66 0.19 -13.08
C GLN A 44 11.25 -0.38 -13.00
N GLY A 45 10.36 0.16 -13.83
CA GLY A 45 9.14 -0.48 -14.37
C GLY A 45 8.19 -1.22 -13.41
N ALA A 46 8.37 -1.13 -12.10
CA ALA A 46 7.58 -1.83 -11.13
C ALA A 46 6.25 -1.10 -10.96
N LEU A 47 5.17 -1.71 -11.45
CA LEU A 47 3.83 -1.28 -11.13
C LEU A 47 3.49 -1.73 -9.71
N ILE A 48 3.04 -0.81 -8.87
CA ILE A 48 2.46 -1.11 -7.58
C ILE A 48 0.96 -0.80 -7.68
N ILE A 49 0.13 -1.79 -7.38
CA ILE A 49 -1.32 -1.62 -7.28
C ILE A 49 -1.65 -1.47 -5.80
N LEU A 50 -2.28 -0.36 -5.44
CA LEU A 50 -2.75 -0.11 -4.10
C LEU A 50 -4.17 -0.64 -3.93
N TRP A 51 -4.33 -1.54 -2.97
CA TRP A 51 -5.64 -2.02 -2.52
C TRP A 51 -6.16 -1.17 -1.36
N PRO A 52 -7.46 -1.23 -1.04
CA PRO A 52 -8.06 -0.41 0.01
C PRO A 52 -7.36 -0.49 1.38
N HIS A 53 -6.86 -1.68 1.76
CA HIS A 53 -6.10 -1.84 3.00
C HIS A 53 -4.74 -1.12 2.93
N SER A 54 -4.02 -1.19 1.80
CA SER A 54 -2.77 -0.45 1.61
C SER A 54 -3.00 1.06 1.57
N ALA A 55 -4.11 1.51 0.97
CA ALA A 55 -4.51 2.91 0.98
C ALA A 55 -4.74 3.43 2.40
N ARG A 56 -5.41 2.65 3.26
CA ARG A 56 -5.58 2.97 4.69
C ARG A 56 -4.25 3.07 5.44
N LEU A 57 -3.30 2.16 5.16
CA LEU A 57 -1.98 2.22 5.78
C LEU A 57 -1.21 3.50 5.37
N LEU A 58 -1.33 3.93 4.11
CA LEU A 58 -0.75 5.19 3.65
C LEU A 58 -1.45 6.41 4.27
N ASP A 59 -2.75 6.32 4.53
CA ASP A 59 -3.52 7.37 5.19
C ASP A 59 -3.08 7.56 6.65
N GLN A 60 -2.83 6.46 7.36
CA GLN A 60 -2.24 6.48 8.71
C GLN A 60 -0.86 7.14 8.76
N LEU A 61 -0.12 7.13 7.65
CA LEU A 61 1.16 7.82 7.51
C LEU A 61 1.03 9.27 7.00
N GLY A 62 -0.18 9.74 6.72
CA GLY A 62 -0.43 11.05 6.10
C GLY A 62 0.03 11.15 4.64
N LEU A 63 0.27 10.01 3.98
CA LEU A 63 0.82 9.94 2.61
C LEU A 63 -0.25 9.67 1.55
N TYR A 64 -1.46 9.27 1.94
CA TYR A 64 -2.48 8.80 0.99
C TYR A 64 -2.82 9.82 -0.10
N GLU A 65 -3.16 11.07 0.26
CA GLU A 65 -3.52 12.09 -0.72
C GLU A 65 -2.37 12.42 -1.69
N ASP A 66 -1.15 12.38 -1.18
CA ASP A 66 0.06 12.61 -1.94
C ASP A 66 0.35 11.49 -2.95
N VAL A 67 0.11 10.24 -2.55
CA VAL A 67 0.22 9.07 -3.41
C VAL A 67 -0.90 9.06 -4.44
N LYS A 68 -2.14 9.33 -4.01
CA LYS A 68 -3.33 9.38 -4.87
C LYS A 68 -3.15 10.38 -6.02
N ARG A 69 -2.64 11.58 -5.72
CA ARG A 69 -2.35 12.63 -6.72
C ARG A 69 -1.32 12.21 -7.79
N ARG A 70 -0.44 11.27 -7.46
CA ARG A 70 0.63 10.77 -8.35
C ARG A 70 0.30 9.43 -9.01
N SER A 71 -0.83 8.83 -8.65
CA SER A 71 -1.29 7.53 -9.14
C SER A 71 -2.29 7.67 -10.29
N TYR A 72 -2.48 6.56 -11.02
CA TYR A 72 -3.56 6.43 -12.00
C TYR A 72 -4.63 5.49 -11.46
N THR A 73 -5.91 5.87 -11.60
CA THR A 73 -7.03 5.01 -11.27
C THR A 73 -7.13 3.85 -12.27
N MET A 74 -7.13 2.62 -11.77
CA MET A 74 -7.33 1.42 -12.59
C MET A 74 -8.83 1.14 -12.72
N HIS A 75 -9.39 1.41 -13.90
CA HIS A 75 -10.82 1.23 -14.15
C HIS A 75 -11.21 -0.22 -14.48
N SER A 76 -10.35 -0.92 -15.22
CA SER A 76 -10.61 -2.29 -15.66
C SER A 76 -9.33 -3.11 -15.75
N LYS A 77 -9.48 -4.42 -15.68
CA LYS A 77 -8.42 -5.40 -15.95
C LYS A 77 -8.93 -6.36 -17.02
N ALA A 78 -8.11 -6.62 -18.04
CA ALA A 78 -8.38 -7.63 -19.04
C ALA A 78 -7.19 -8.58 -19.17
N ASP A 79 -7.51 -9.87 -19.25
CA ASP A 79 -6.55 -10.92 -19.59
C ASP A 79 -6.72 -11.27 -21.06
N LEU A 80 -5.63 -11.19 -21.81
CA LEU A 80 -5.60 -11.39 -23.26
C LEU A 80 -4.90 -12.70 -23.59
N LEU A 81 -5.43 -13.40 -24.59
CA LEU A 81 -4.72 -14.50 -25.24
C LEU A 81 -3.61 -13.95 -26.13
N THR A 82 -2.65 -14.79 -26.51
CA THR A 82 -1.52 -14.42 -27.39
C THR A 82 -1.95 -13.92 -28.76
N ASN A 83 -3.18 -14.25 -29.20
CA ASN A 83 -3.80 -13.74 -30.43
C ASN A 83 -4.59 -12.44 -30.23
N GLY A 84 -4.48 -11.79 -29.06
CA GLY A 84 -5.16 -10.54 -28.73
C GLY A 84 -6.63 -10.68 -28.33
N ARG A 85 -7.22 -11.88 -28.36
CA ARG A 85 -8.61 -12.08 -27.91
C ARG A 85 -8.70 -11.94 -26.38
N VAL A 86 -9.70 -11.19 -25.92
CA VAL A 86 -10.01 -11.07 -24.49
C VAL A 86 -10.51 -12.43 -23.98
N MET A 87 -9.80 -12.98 -23.00
CA MET A 87 -10.22 -14.18 -22.28
C MET A 87 -11.14 -13.81 -21.12
N THR A 88 -10.78 -12.76 -20.38
CA THR A 88 -11.55 -12.28 -19.24
C THR A 88 -11.39 -10.78 -19.14
N SER A 89 -12.48 -10.08 -18.88
CA SER A 89 -12.47 -8.67 -18.48
C SER A 89 -13.25 -8.55 -17.18
N PHE A 90 -12.71 -7.80 -16.24
CA PHE A 90 -13.37 -7.53 -14.96
C PHE A 90 -13.52 -6.02 -14.82
N PRO A 91 -14.76 -5.48 -14.77
CA PRO A 91 -15.02 -4.08 -14.42
C PRO A 91 -14.78 -3.91 -12.92
N MET A 92 -13.50 -3.96 -12.55
CA MET A 92 -13.04 -4.06 -11.17
C MET A 92 -13.56 -2.89 -10.34
N TRP A 93 -13.47 -1.67 -10.89
CA TRP A 93 -13.82 -0.47 -10.17
C TRP A 93 -15.32 -0.34 -9.91
N GLU A 94 -16.18 -0.62 -10.90
CA GLU A 94 -17.64 -0.61 -10.72
C GLU A 94 -18.09 -1.61 -9.64
N LYS A 95 -17.50 -2.81 -9.62
CA LYS A 95 -17.83 -3.83 -8.62
C LYS A 95 -17.31 -3.51 -7.23
N ILE A 96 -16.11 -2.92 -7.14
CA ILE A 96 -15.54 -2.45 -5.87
C ILE A 96 -16.37 -1.30 -5.32
N GLU A 97 -16.74 -0.30 -6.13
CA GLU A 97 -17.62 0.79 -5.68
C GLU A 97 -18.97 0.28 -5.20
N GLN A 98 -19.60 -0.67 -5.91
CA GLN A 98 -20.85 -1.29 -5.46
C GLN A 98 -20.70 -1.98 -4.09
N GLN A 99 -19.58 -2.66 -3.85
CA GLN A 99 -19.32 -3.32 -2.58
C GLN A 99 -18.98 -2.33 -1.46
N PHE A 100 -18.13 -1.33 -1.71
CA PHE A 100 -17.74 -0.33 -0.70
C PHE A 100 -18.88 0.65 -0.36
N VAL A 101 -19.70 1.07 -1.32
CA VAL A 101 -20.90 1.86 -1.04
C VAL A 101 -21.93 1.03 -0.26
N SER A 102 -22.05 -0.27 -0.55
CA SER A 102 -22.92 -1.16 0.24
C SER A 102 -22.38 -1.39 1.65
N GLN A 103 -21.06 -1.43 1.84
CA GLN A 103 -20.42 -1.65 3.15
C GLN A 103 -20.41 -0.37 3.99
N ALA A 104 -20.13 0.79 3.38
CA ALA A 104 -20.20 2.09 4.05
C ALA A 104 -21.63 2.45 4.49
N ALA A 105 -22.66 1.98 3.76
CA ALA A 105 -24.04 2.07 4.20
C ALA A 105 -24.40 1.12 5.35
N VAL A 106 -23.60 0.09 5.60
CA VAL A 106 -23.77 -0.83 6.75
C VAL A 106 -23.01 -0.30 7.97
N ASP A 107 -21.87 0.36 7.77
CA ASP A 107 -21.07 0.96 8.85
C ASP A 107 -21.69 2.27 9.41
N ASP A 108 -22.67 2.87 8.72
CA ASP A 108 -23.44 4.05 9.18
C ASP A 108 -24.66 3.68 10.07
N PHE A 109 -24.87 2.39 10.35
CA PHE A 109 -25.86 1.89 11.31
C PHE A 109 -25.20 1.27 12.55
N GLY A 110 -24.43 2.09 13.27
CA GLY A 110 -24.25 2.04 14.73
C GLY A 110 -23.45 0.89 15.35
N VAL A 111 -22.47 1.24 16.19
CA VAL A 111 -22.55 0.99 17.66
C VAL A 111 -21.81 2.13 18.37
N ASP A 112 -22.43 2.66 19.42
CA ASP A 112 -21.81 3.51 20.47
C ASP A 112 -20.65 2.82 21.21
#